data_AF-A0A6C0I7D6-F1
#
_entry.id   AF-A0A6C0I7D6-F1
#
_cell.length_a   1.000
_cell.length_b   1.000
_cell.length_c   1.000
_cell.angle_alpha   90.00
_cell.angle_beta   90.00
_cell.angle_gamma   90.00
#
_symmetry.space_group_name_H-M   'P 1'
#
loop_
_entity.id
_entity.type
_entity.pdbx_description
1 polymer ?
#
loop_
_entity_poly.entity_id
_entity_poly.type
_entity_poly.pdbx_seq_one_letter_code
_entity_poly.pdbx_strand_id
1 'polypeptide(L)'
;MLHPDYFNTICDKCFFNANNNTNNTSDKKSIKNDKLTNKNDKTDNYIPKPSEYNMILENNYNISQLKYLNKHYKLRVSGTKPQLVARIYSFLFLSFKSSKIQKAFKNHLQKKYNNCHGPATTNRRLCTNDADFFTMDELSELPAEQFFSFKDVDGFIYGFDLMSFYNLVHKTDGQIKNPYNRHPISDNIISNFNTLIRISKILKIQINVDIQDISSELSNAKNIELKTVALFQNIDALGNYSHPKWFMDLNRNQLIKMFREIIDIWSYRAHLTNEIKRNICPPIGNPFPRIVNFHNLQTTEDLDDVREYILNILEKLVLSGIDKDSKCLGAYYVLGALTLVSTEAANALPWLYQALTYI
;
A
#
# COMPACT_ATOMS: atom_id res chain seq x y z
N MET A 1 29.45 3.97 10.82
CA MET A 1 30.32 5.09 10.37
C MET A 1 31.70 4.51 10.06
N LEU A 2 32.22 4.68 8.85
CA LEU A 2 33.60 4.29 8.53
C LEU A 2 34.56 5.17 9.35
N HIS A 3 35.64 4.60 9.88
CA HIS A 3 36.65 5.32 10.66
C HIS A 3 37.16 6.55 9.87
N PRO A 4 37.35 7.73 10.48
CA PRO A 4 37.78 8.96 9.78
C PRO A 4 39.03 8.79 8.92
N ASP A 5 39.94 7.89 9.32
CA ASP A 5 41.17 7.58 8.59
C ASP A 5 40.95 6.80 7.30
N TYR A 6 39.85 6.06 7.19
CA TYR A 6 39.57 5.23 6.01
C TYR A 6 39.32 6.08 4.77
N PHE A 7 38.58 7.19 4.91
CA PHE A 7 38.30 8.09 3.80
C PHE A 7 39.56 8.81 3.31
N ASN A 8 40.40 9.28 4.23
CA ASN A 8 41.68 9.90 3.90
C ASN A 8 42.60 8.89 3.18
N THR A 9 42.66 7.65 3.68
CA THR A 9 43.43 6.56 3.05
C THR A 9 42.97 6.28 1.61
N ILE A 10 41.65 6.27 1.36
CA ILE A 10 41.10 6.09 -0.01
C ILE A 10 41.47 7.28 -0.89
N CYS A 11 41.36 8.50 -0.37
CA CYS A 11 41.70 9.71 -1.13
C CYS A 11 43.17 9.70 -1.56
N ASP A 12 44.06 9.37 -0.63
CA ASP A 12 45.49 9.33 -0.88
C ASP A 12 45.84 8.23 -1.89
N LYS A 13 45.23 7.04 -1.79
CA LYS A 13 45.42 5.95 -2.78
C LYS A 13 44.90 6.32 -4.18
N CYS A 14 43.72 6.92 -4.27
CA CYS A 14 43.14 7.35 -5.55
C CYS A 14 44.01 8.43 -6.22
N PHE A 15 44.47 9.40 -5.42
CA PHE A 15 45.32 10.49 -5.87
C PHE A 15 46.73 10.01 -6.26
N PHE A 16 47.34 9.12 -5.47
CA PHE A 16 48.66 8.54 -5.77
C PHE A 16 48.65 7.70 -7.05
N ASN A 17 47.63 6.85 -7.23
CA ASN A 17 47.48 6.05 -8.44
C ASN A 17 47.27 6.93 -9.70
N ALA A 18 46.63 8.09 -9.55
CA ALA A 18 46.45 9.03 -10.65
C ALA A 18 47.79 9.62 -11.10
N ASN A 19 48.60 10.10 -10.15
CA ASN A 19 49.92 10.68 -10.43
C ASN A 19 50.92 9.65 -11.01
N ASN A 20 50.78 8.36 -10.68
CA ASN A 20 51.61 7.30 -11.26
C ASN A 20 51.16 6.94 -12.69
N ASN A 21 49.86 6.98 -12.99
CA ASN A 21 49.34 6.69 -14.34
C ASN A 21 49.62 7.82 -15.34
N THR A 22 49.67 9.08 -14.89
CA THR A 22 50.14 10.21 -15.72
C THR A 22 51.61 10.07 -16.10
N ASN A 23 52.43 9.40 -15.28
CA ASN A 23 53.84 9.16 -15.57
C ASN A 23 54.06 7.99 -16.57
N ASN A 24 53.15 7.00 -16.59
CA ASN A 24 53.23 5.83 -17.46
C ASN A 24 52.59 5.99 -18.86
N THR A 25 51.90 7.10 -19.12
CA THR A 25 51.31 7.44 -20.45
C THR A 25 52.18 8.38 -21.27
N SER A 26 53.50 8.37 -21.03
CA SER A 26 54.47 9.09 -21.85
C SER A 26 54.82 8.31 -23.13
N ASP A 27 53.95 8.41 -24.13
CA ASP A 27 54.43 8.35 -25.51
C ASP A 27 55.45 9.49 -25.67
N LYS A 28 56.73 9.12 -25.69
CA LYS A 28 57.85 10.03 -25.94
C LYS A 28 57.73 10.62 -27.34
N LYS A 29 57.05 11.76 -27.45
CA LYS A 29 57.46 12.80 -28.40
C LYS A 29 58.03 13.96 -27.60
N SER A 30 59.34 14.14 -27.76
CA SER A 30 60.10 15.27 -27.25
C SER A 30 59.43 16.58 -27.65
N ILE A 31 58.84 17.27 -26.70
CA ILE A 31 58.57 18.70 -26.82
C ILE A 31 59.28 19.36 -25.64
N LYS A 32 60.09 20.33 -26.00
CA LYS A 32 60.98 21.13 -25.16
C LYS A 32 60.23 21.70 -23.95
N ASN A 33 61.00 21.96 -22.90
CA ASN A 33 60.63 22.83 -21.78
C ASN A 33 60.03 24.15 -22.28
N ASP A 34 58.73 24.19 -22.49
CA ASP A 34 57.96 25.41 -22.50
C ASP A 34 57.10 25.39 -21.24
N LYS A 35 57.34 26.36 -20.36
CA LYS A 35 56.39 26.79 -19.35
C LYS A 35 55.09 27.14 -20.07
N LEU A 36 54.15 26.19 -20.16
CA LEU A 36 52.78 26.49 -20.53
C LEU A 36 52.10 27.16 -19.33
N THR A 37 52.45 28.42 -19.12
CA THR A 37 51.59 29.39 -18.44
C THR A 37 50.42 29.71 -19.37
N ASN A 38 49.43 28.81 -19.46
CA ASN A 38 48.08 29.26 -19.78
C ASN A 38 47.51 29.86 -18.50
N LYS A 39 47.85 31.13 -18.28
CA LYS A 39 47.16 32.00 -17.33
C LYS A 39 45.80 32.31 -17.94
N ASN A 40 44.84 31.40 -17.78
CA ASN A 40 43.46 31.64 -18.17
C ASN A 40 42.84 32.63 -17.16
N ASP A 41 43.01 33.91 -17.43
CA ASP A 41 42.37 35.04 -16.71
C ASP A 41 40.85 35.14 -16.97
N LYS A 42 40.13 34.04 -17.27
CA LYS A 42 38.68 34.07 -17.64
C LYS A 42 37.82 32.85 -17.24
N THR A 43 38.08 32.16 -16.12
CA THR A 43 37.13 31.12 -15.63
C THR A 43 37.04 31.06 -14.11
N ASP A 44 36.75 32.19 -13.44
CA ASP A 44 36.88 32.23 -11.97
C ASP A 44 35.89 31.33 -11.19
N ASN A 45 34.88 30.72 -11.85
CA ASN A 45 33.87 29.88 -11.18
C ASN A 45 33.47 28.60 -11.94
N TYR A 46 34.29 28.06 -12.84
CA TYR A 46 33.92 26.80 -13.51
C TYR A 46 34.00 25.60 -12.54
N ILE A 47 32.99 24.73 -12.58
CA ILE A 47 32.86 23.58 -11.67
C ILE A 47 32.95 22.28 -12.48
N PRO A 48 34.08 21.54 -12.39
CA PRO A 48 34.29 20.32 -13.17
C PRO A 48 33.30 19.22 -12.76
N LYS A 49 32.67 18.57 -13.72
CA LYS A 49 31.75 17.44 -13.50
C LYS A 49 32.52 16.17 -13.10
N PRO A 50 31.86 15.14 -12.56
CA PRO A 50 32.51 13.87 -12.25
C PRO A 50 33.29 13.25 -13.40
N SER A 51 32.85 13.40 -14.66
CA SER A 51 33.55 12.91 -15.85
C SER A 51 34.86 13.63 -16.16
N GLU A 52 35.04 14.83 -15.63
CA GLU A 52 36.16 15.75 -15.89
C GLU A 52 37.17 15.74 -14.73
N TYR A 53 37.21 14.64 -13.96
CA TYR A 53 38.02 14.52 -12.75
C TYR A 53 39.53 14.80 -12.98
N ASN A 54 40.06 14.53 -14.18
CA ASN A 54 41.45 14.81 -14.54
C ASN A 54 41.80 16.30 -14.57
N MET A 55 40.82 17.18 -14.85
CA MET A 55 41.04 18.63 -14.89
C MET A 55 41.55 19.18 -13.54
N ILE A 56 41.28 18.48 -12.44
CA ILE A 56 41.75 18.83 -11.10
C ILE A 56 43.28 18.70 -10.96
N LEU A 57 43.89 17.80 -11.74
CA LEU A 57 45.34 17.60 -11.77
C LEU A 57 46.03 18.43 -12.85
N GLU A 58 45.37 18.60 -13.99
CA GLU A 58 45.92 19.29 -15.17
C GLU A 58 45.96 20.82 -14.99
N ASN A 59 45.00 21.38 -14.26
CA ASN A 59 44.90 22.83 -14.06
C ASN A 59 45.52 23.28 -12.73
N ASN A 60 46.23 24.41 -12.77
CA ASN A 60 46.85 25.00 -11.58
C ASN A 60 45.89 25.88 -10.78
N TYR A 61 44.93 25.25 -10.07
CA TYR A 61 43.99 25.97 -9.21
C TYR A 61 44.69 26.64 -8.03
N ASN A 62 44.22 27.83 -7.66
CA ASN A 62 44.64 28.48 -6.42
C ASN A 62 43.85 27.94 -5.19
N ILE A 63 44.30 28.25 -3.97
CA ILE A 63 43.66 27.76 -2.74
C ILE A 63 42.21 28.24 -2.61
N SER A 64 41.91 29.47 -3.04
CA SER A 64 40.55 30.03 -2.97
C SER A 64 39.58 29.22 -3.85
N GLN A 65 39.98 28.94 -5.10
CA GLN A 65 39.24 28.11 -6.06
C GLN A 65 39.04 26.68 -5.54
N LEU A 66 40.07 26.06 -4.97
CA LEU A 66 39.95 24.73 -4.38
C LEU A 66 39.01 24.70 -3.17
N LYS A 67 39.02 25.75 -2.34
CA LYS A 67 38.07 25.89 -1.23
C LYS A 67 36.64 26.08 -1.73
N TYR A 68 36.45 26.87 -2.79
CA TYR A 68 35.17 27.04 -3.47
C TYR A 68 34.62 25.71 -4.01
N LEU A 69 35.44 24.95 -4.74
CA LEU A 69 35.04 23.64 -5.27
C LEU A 69 34.71 22.61 -4.17
N ASN A 70 35.51 22.55 -3.10
CA ASN A 70 35.19 21.70 -1.95
C ASN A 70 33.85 22.08 -1.34
N LYS A 71 33.56 23.38 -1.16
CA LYS A 71 32.28 23.87 -0.63
C LYS A 71 31.11 23.47 -1.55
N HIS A 72 31.25 23.64 -2.86
CA HIS A 72 30.23 23.26 -3.84
C HIS A 72 29.86 21.77 -3.74
N TYR A 73 30.88 20.90 -3.65
CA TYR A 73 30.69 19.45 -3.51
C TYR A 73 30.42 18.99 -2.07
N LYS A 74 30.22 19.92 -1.13
CA LYS A 74 29.97 19.64 0.30
C LYS A 74 31.09 18.81 0.96
N LEU A 75 32.32 19.01 0.51
CA LEU A 75 33.54 18.40 1.03
C LEU A 75 34.21 19.29 2.09
N ARG A 76 35.10 18.71 2.89
CA ARG A 76 35.86 19.43 3.92
C ARG A 76 36.83 20.46 3.29
N VAL A 77 36.71 21.72 3.72
CA VAL A 77 37.40 22.89 3.15
C VAL A 77 38.76 23.20 3.82
N SER A 78 39.05 22.63 4.99
CA SER A 78 40.33 22.83 5.71
C SER A 78 41.45 21.93 5.17
N GLY A 79 42.70 22.38 5.22
CA GLY A 79 43.88 21.57 4.89
C GLY A 79 44.85 22.26 3.94
N THR A 80 45.92 21.55 3.59
CA THR A 80 46.92 22.01 2.62
C THR A 80 46.39 21.92 1.18
N LYS A 81 47.01 22.64 0.24
CA LYS A 81 46.63 22.59 -1.19
C LYS A 81 46.55 21.14 -1.72
N PRO A 82 47.54 20.26 -1.50
CA PRO A 82 47.46 18.86 -1.95
C PRO A 82 46.28 18.09 -1.37
N GLN A 83 45.96 18.30 -0.08
CA GLN A 83 44.82 17.63 0.56
C GLN A 83 43.48 18.05 -0.06
N LEU A 84 43.33 19.34 -0.41
CA LEU A 84 42.13 19.84 -1.08
C LEU A 84 41.98 19.26 -2.49
N VAL A 85 43.08 19.18 -3.25
CA VAL A 85 43.11 18.58 -4.59
C VAL A 85 42.75 17.09 -4.50
N ALA A 86 43.40 16.33 -3.60
CA ALA A 86 43.19 14.89 -3.45
C ALA A 86 41.73 14.55 -3.13
N ARG A 87 41.06 15.33 -2.27
CA ARG A 87 39.63 15.13 -1.94
C ARG A 87 38.72 15.37 -3.13
N ILE A 88 38.88 16.50 -3.82
CA ILE A 88 38.04 16.82 -4.99
C ILE A 88 38.24 15.76 -6.07
N TYR A 89 39.50 15.45 -6.41
CA TYR A 89 39.83 14.45 -7.41
C TYR A 89 39.19 13.10 -7.08
N SER A 90 39.40 12.61 -5.85
CA SER A 90 38.89 11.30 -5.43
C SER A 90 37.36 11.27 -5.43
N PHE A 91 36.71 12.34 -4.98
CA PHE A 91 35.26 12.46 -5.03
C PHE A 91 34.74 12.38 -6.47
N LEU A 92 35.29 13.18 -7.39
CA LEU A 92 34.85 13.19 -8.79
C LEU A 92 35.12 11.84 -9.48
N PHE A 93 36.32 11.29 -9.28
CA PHE A 93 36.72 9.99 -9.82
C PHE A 93 35.81 8.86 -9.33
N LEU A 94 35.63 8.73 -8.02
CA LEU A 94 34.79 7.68 -7.43
C LEU A 94 33.32 7.88 -7.83
N SER A 95 32.83 9.11 -7.89
CA SER A 95 31.48 9.42 -8.35
C SER A 95 31.28 8.95 -9.80
N PHE A 96 32.22 9.26 -10.70
CA PHE A 96 32.15 8.82 -12.08
C PHE A 96 32.18 7.30 -12.24
N LYS A 97 33.09 6.62 -11.53
CA LYS A 97 33.15 5.15 -11.54
C LYS A 97 31.89 4.52 -10.95
N SER A 98 31.38 5.06 -9.83
CA SER A 98 30.13 4.65 -9.21
C SER A 98 28.95 4.81 -10.16
N SER A 99 28.84 5.94 -10.87
CA SER A 99 27.78 6.16 -11.86
C SER A 99 27.81 5.12 -12.99
N LYS A 100 29.00 4.68 -13.44
CA LYS A 100 29.11 3.60 -14.45
C LYS A 100 28.59 2.26 -13.92
N ILE A 101 28.95 1.90 -12.69
CA ILE A 101 28.49 0.67 -12.03
C ILE A 101 26.96 0.72 -11.84
N GLN A 102 26.45 1.83 -11.32
CA GLN A 102 25.01 2.05 -11.14
C GLN A 102 24.26 1.96 -12.46
N LYS A 103 24.80 2.53 -13.56
CA LYS A 103 24.20 2.44 -14.90
C LYS A 103 24.12 0.98 -15.37
N ALA A 104 25.20 0.22 -15.23
CA ALA A 104 25.22 -1.20 -15.60
C ALA A 104 24.20 -2.01 -14.78
N PHE A 105 24.14 -1.78 -13.47
CA PHE A 105 23.20 -2.45 -12.58
C PHE A 105 21.74 -2.09 -12.89
N LYS A 106 21.41 -0.81 -13.09
CA LYS A 106 20.07 -0.37 -13.50
C LYS A 106 19.65 -1.01 -14.81
N ASN A 107 20.55 -1.07 -15.80
CA ASN A 107 20.28 -1.76 -17.07
C ASN A 107 20.03 -3.26 -16.88
N HIS A 108 20.78 -3.92 -15.99
CA HIS A 108 20.54 -5.32 -15.66
C HIS A 108 19.15 -5.53 -15.05
N LEU A 109 18.76 -4.68 -14.08
CA LEU A 109 17.43 -4.72 -13.48
C LEU A 109 16.32 -4.49 -14.52
N GLN A 110 16.46 -3.49 -15.39
CA GLN A 110 15.48 -3.22 -16.45
C GLN A 110 15.32 -4.40 -17.39
N LYS A 111 16.42 -5.01 -17.84
CA LYS A 111 16.37 -6.21 -18.69
C LYS A 111 15.68 -7.37 -17.98
N LYS A 112 15.99 -7.57 -16.70
CA LYS A 112 15.38 -8.62 -15.90
C LYS A 112 13.87 -8.38 -15.73
N TYR A 113 13.47 -7.14 -15.44
CA TYR A 113 12.06 -6.73 -15.37
C TYR A 113 11.32 -7.07 -16.67
N ASN A 114 11.83 -6.60 -17.82
CA ASN A 114 11.22 -6.86 -19.12
C ASN A 114 11.08 -8.36 -19.40
N ASN A 115 12.09 -9.17 -19.07
CA ASN A 115 12.04 -10.61 -19.26
C ASN A 115 11.01 -11.31 -18.35
N CYS A 116 10.76 -10.76 -17.16
CA CYS A 116 9.78 -11.33 -16.24
C CYS A 116 8.33 -11.09 -16.68
N HIS A 117 8.03 -10.15 -17.60
CA HIS A 117 6.67 -9.99 -18.15
C HIS A 117 6.26 -11.13 -19.09
N GLY A 118 7.22 -11.95 -19.52
CA GLY A 118 6.97 -13.16 -20.28
C GLY A 118 7.06 -13.01 -21.80
N PRO A 119 6.68 -14.06 -22.54
CA PRO A 119 6.96 -14.17 -23.97
C PRO A 119 6.11 -13.25 -24.87
N ALA A 120 4.93 -12.82 -24.41
CA ALA A 120 4.00 -12.02 -25.23
C ALA A 120 4.07 -10.51 -24.95
N THR A 121 5.05 -10.03 -24.17
CA THR A 121 5.15 -8.62 -23.78
C THR A 121 5.29 -7.67 -24.97
N THR A 122 6.03 -8.08 -26.01
CA THR A 122 6.25 -7.27 -27.22
C THR A 122 5.18 -7.50 -28.29
N ASN A 123 4.57 -8.69 -28.29
CA ASN A 123 3.52 -9.06 -29.25
C ASN A 123 2.45 -9.89 -28.55
N ARG A 124 1.34 -9.21 -28.21
CA ARG A 124 0.22 -9.82 -27.49
C ARG A 124 -0.59 -10.81 -28.32
N ARG A 125 -0.45 -10.77 -29.66
CA ARG A 125 -1.09 -11.75 -30.57
C ARG A 125 -0.54 -13.16 -30.42
N LEU A 126 0.55 -13.33 -29.66
CA LEU A 126 1.06 -14.65 -29.29
C LEU A 126 0.21 -15.31 -28.21
N CYS A 127 -0.62 -14.55 -27.49
CA CYS A 127 -1.54 -15.08 -26.50
C CYS A 127 -2.65 -15.90 -27.17
N THR A 128 -3.11 -16.92 -26.45
CA THR A 128 -4.21 -17.80 -26.85
C THR A 128 -5.56 -17.20 -26.48
N ASN A 129 -5.58 -16.36 -25.45
CA ASN A 129 -6.73 -15.59 -25.02
C ASN A 129 -6.62 -14.14 -25.51
N ASP A 130 -7.77 -13.52 -25.81
CA ASP A 130 -7.85 -12.13 -26.24
C ASP A 130 -8.12 -11.15 -25.09
N ALA A 131 -8.73 -11.62 -24.00
CA ALA A 131 -9.09 -10.82 -22.83
C ALA A 131 -8.64 -11.47 -21.51
N ASP A 132 -8.44 -10.64 -20.48
CA ASP A 132 -8.12 -11.08 -19.12
C ASP A 132 -9.29 -11.82 -18.45
N PHE A 133 -8.99 -12.82 -17.60
CA PHE A 133 -10.01 -13.68 -17.00
C PHE A 133 -10.82 -13.04 -15.86
N PHE A 134 -10.31 -11.97 -15.25
CA PHE A 134 -10.92 -11.34 -14.09
C PHE A 134 -11.46 -9.95 -14.41
N THR A 135 -10.66 -9.07 -15.04
CA THR A 135 -11.14 -7.74 -15.43
C THR A 135 -11.98 -7.77 -16.70
N MET A 136 -11.84 -8.82 -17.52
CA MET A 136 -12.45 -8.94 -18.85
C MET A 136 -11.97 -7.89 -19.86
N ASP A 137 -10.92 -7.13 -19.51
CA ASP A 137 -10.31 -6.16 -20.42
C ASP A 137 -9.58 -6.89 -21.56
N GLU A 138 -9.63 -6.30 -22.74
CA GLU A 138 -8.87 -6.80 -23.88
C GLU A 138 -7.37 -6.67 -23.60
N LEU A 139 -6.62 -7.74 -23.88
CA LEU A 139 -5.17 -7.74 -23.70
C LEU A 139 -4.50 -6.67 -24.54
N SER A 140 -5.04 -6.30 -25.70
CA SER A 140 -4.55 -5.22 -26.56
C SER A 140 -4.58 -3.85 -25.90
N GLU A 141 -5.51 -3.63 -24.96
CA GLU A 141 -5.75 -2.33 -24.34
C GLU A 141 -4.94 -2.12 -23.05
N LEU A 142 -4.46 -3.20 -22.43
CA LEU A 142 -3.69 -3.13 -21.19
C LEU A 142 -2.40 -2.28 -21.36
N PRO A 143 -1.99 -1.50 -20.34
CA PRO A 143 -0.65 -0.92 -20.31
C PRO A 143 0.44 -1.99 -20.32
N ALA A 144 1.62 -1.68 -20.88
CA ALA A 144 2.72 -2.65 -20.95
C ALA A 144 3.21 -3.08 -19.56
N GLU A 145 3.19 -2.15 -18.61
CA GLU A 145 3.56 -2.34 -17.21
C GLU A 145 2.56 -3.23 -16.46
N GLN A 146 1.30 -3.29 -16.92
CA GLN A 146 0.22 -4.10 -16.34
C GLN A 146 -0.02 -5.42 -17.07
N PHE A 147 0.66 -5.68 -18.17
CA PHE A 147 0.51 -6.92 -18.91
C PHE A 147 1.50 -7.98 -18.40
N PHE A 148 1.03 -9.19 -18.11
CA PHE A 148 1.88 -10.34 -17.80
C PHE A 148 1.51 -11.53 -18.68
N SER A 149 2.48 -12.38 -19.02
CA SER A 149 2.23 -13.59 -19.80
C SER A 149 3.13 -14.74 -19.39
N PHE A 150 2.68 -15.97 -19.61
CA PHE A 150 3.55 -17.14 -19.49
C PHE A 150 3.19 -18.20 -20.54
N LYS A 151 4.16 -19.06 -20.82
CA LYS A 151 3.98 -20.24 -21.67
C LYS A 151 3.71 -21.45 -20.78
N ASP A 152 2.61 -22.15 -21.05
CA ASP A 152 2.18 -23.32 -20.28
C ASP A 152 2.91 -24.61 -20.75
N VAL A 153 2.66 -25.72 -20.06
CA VAL A 153 3.23 -27.05 -20.34
C VAL A 153 2.89 -27.55 -21.75
N ASP A 154 1.70 -27.22 -22.25
CA ASP A 154 1.25 -27.58 -23.61
C ASP A 154 1.81 -26.64 -24.69
N GLY A 155 2.56 -25.62 -24.29
CA GLY A 155 3.21 -24.68 -25.19
C GLY A 155 2.33 -23.50 -25.64
N PHE A 156 1.07 -23.44 -25.20
CA PHE A 156 0.23 -22.26 -25.35
C PHE A 156 0.72 -21.11 -24.48
N ILE A 157 0.55 -19.88 -24.95
CA ILE A 157 0.88 -18.66 -24.21
C ILE A 157 -0.43 -18.01 -23.75
N TYR A 158 -0.51 -17.64 -22.48
CA TYR A 158 -1.65 -16.92 -21.93
C TYR A 158 -1.20 -15.56 -21.40
N GLY A 159 -2.00 -14.54 -21.67
CA GLY A 159 -1.80 -13.17 -21.20
C GLY A 159 -2.80 -12.81 -20.10
N PHE A 160 -2.38 -11.92 -19.21
CA PHE A 160 -3.11 -11.55 -18.01
C PHE A 160 -2.88 -10.07 -17.70
N ASP A 161 -3.86 -9.44 -17.07
CA ASP A 161 -3.60 -8.25 -16.27
C ASP A 161 -2.83 -8.64 -15.00
N LEU A 162 -1.88 -7.79 -14.60
CA LEU A 162 -0.99 -8.00 -13.46
C LEU A 162 -1.75 -8.11 -12.14
N MET A 163 -2.81 -7.32 -11.98
CA MET A 163 -3.72 -7.38 -10.84
C MET A 163 -4.44 -8.72 -10.83
N SER A 164 -5.03 -9.14 -11.94
CA SER A 164 -5.73 -10.41 -12.05
C SER A 164 -4.84 -11.60 -11.68
N PHE A 165 -3.63 -11.64 -12.24
CA PHE A 165 -2.66 -12.68 -11.94
C PHE A 165 -2.16 -12.61 -10.48
N TYR A 166 -1.98 -11.41 -9.93
CA TYR A 166 -1.60 -11.24 -8.53
C TYR A 166 -2.63 -11.88 -7.58
N ASN A 167 -3.91 -11.62 -7.81
CA ASN A 167 -4.98 -12.18 -6.99
C ASN A 167 -5.09 -13.69 -7.16
N LEU A 168 -4.91 -14.20 -8.38
CA LEU A 168 -4.85 -15.64 -8.62
C LEU A 168 -3.74 -16.30 -7.80
N VAL A 169 -2.55 -15.69 -7.73
CA VAL A 169 -1.40 -16.26 -7.01
C VAL A 169 -1.52 -16.12 -5.49
N HIS A 170 -2.00 -14.98 -4.98
CA HIS A 170 -1.90 -14.64 -3.55
C HIS A 170 -3.23 -14.70 -2.77
N LYS A 171 -4.38 -14.77 -3.45
CA LYS A 171 -5.70 -14.84 -2.80
C LYS A 171 -6.45 -16.15 -3.02
N THR A 172 -5.85 -17.09 -3.77
CA THR A 172 -6.44 -18.42 -3.98
C THR A 172 -5.95 -19.39 -2.91
N ASP A 173 -6.88 -20.09 -2.25
CA ASP A 173 -6.55 -21.20 -1.37
C ASP A 173 -6.25 -22.47 -2.18
N GLY A 174 -5.13 -23.13 -1.87
CA GLY A 174 -4.74 -24.41 -2.48
C GLY A 174 -3.82 -24.29 -3.69
N GLN A 175 -3.95 -25.22 -4.65
CA GLN A 175 -3.06 -25.28 -5.81
C GLN A 175 -3.43 -24.20 -6.85
N ILE A 176 -2.47 -23.33 -7.16
CA ILE A 176 -2.61 -22.27 -8.17
C ILE A 176 -2.65 -22.91 -9.56
N LYS A 177 -3.73 -22.66 -10.30
CA LYS A 177 -4.00 -23.21 -11.62
C LYS A 177 -4.29 -22.11 -12.62
N ASN A 178 -3.93 -22.34 -13.87
CA ASN A 178 -4.28 -21.46 -14.97
C ASN A 178 -5.82 -21.43 -15.16
N PRO A 179 -6.46 -20.25 -15.20
CA PRO A 179 -7.92 -20.15 -15.28
C PRO A 179 -8.52 -20.69 -16.59
N TYR A 180 -7.73 -20.76 -17.67
CA TYR A 180 -8.22 -21.17 -18.99
C TYR A 180 -8.23 -22.70 -19.19
N ASN A 181 -7.24 -23.42 -18.66
CA ASN A 181 -7.08 -24.86 -18.89
C ASN A 181 -6.93 -25.69 -17.59
N ARG A 182 -6.88 -25.03 -16.43
CA ARG A 182 -6.76 -25.62 -15.09
C ARG A 182 -5.48 -26.41 -14.84
N HIS A 183 -4.46 -26.27 -15.70
CA HIS A 183 -3.15 -26.84 -15.43
C HIS A 183 -2.47 -26.11 -14.27
N PRO A 184 -1.74 -26.82 -13.38
CA PRO A 184 -0.97 -26.20 -12.32
C PRO A 184 0.08 -25.23 -12.87
N ILE A 185 0.16 -24.04 -12.29
CA ILE A 185 1.19 -23.06 -12.67
C ILE A 185 2.50 -23.41 -11.97
N SER A 186 3.60 -23.51 -12.73
CA SER A 186 4.90 -23.87 -12.14
C SER A 186 5.46 -22.79 -11.21
N ASP A 187 6.22 -23.23 -10.20
CA ASP A 187 6.88 -22.34 -9.23
C ASP A 187 7.83 -21.33 -9.88
N ASN A 188 8.44 -21.69 -11.01
CA ASN A 188 9.32 -20.78 -11.75
C ASN A 188 8.55 -19.58 -12.32
N ILE A 189 7.33 -19.79 -12.81
CA ILE A 189 6.46 -18.72 -13.32
C ILE A 189 6.06 -17.80 -12.16
N ILE A 190 5.65 -18.38 -11.03
CA ILE A 190 5.28 -17.63 -9.82
C ILE A 190 6.49 -16.84 -9.28
N SER A 191 7.68 -17.44 -9.27
CA SER A 191 8.93 -16.79 -8.85
C SER A 191 9.32 -15.63 -9.76
N ASN A 192 9.17 -15.80 -11.08
CA ASN A 192 9.38 -14.72 -12.05
C ASN A 192 8.39 -13.58 -11.87
N PHE A 193 7.11 -13.90 -11.66
CA PHE A 193 6.07 -12.92 -11.37
C PHE A 193 6.35 -12.13 -10.08
N ASN A 194 6.69 -12.82 -8.99
CA ASN A 194 7.09 -12.16 -7.74
C ASN A 194 8.35 -11.31 -7.91
N THR A 195 9.28 -11.73 -8.76
CA THR A 195 10.48 -10.96 -9.10
C THR A 195 10.14 -9.70 -9.89
N LEU A 196 9.19 -9.76 -10.81
CA LEU A 196 8.66 -8.60 -11.54
C LEU A 196 8.16 -7.54 -10.55
N ILE A 197 7.29 -7.92 -9.61
CA ILE A 197 6.71 -7.01 -8.60
C ILE A 197 7.79 -6.40 -7.71
N ARG A 198 8.82 -7.17 -7.35
CA ARG A 198 9.94 -6.65 -6.55
C ARG A 198 10.75 -5.63 -7.34
N ILE A 199 11.05 -5.91 -8.60
CA ILE A 199 11.86 -5.03 -9.44
C ILE A 199 11.09 -3.76 -9.81
N SER A 200 9.77 -3.83 -10.07
CA SER A 200 8.96 -2.64 -10.35
C SER A 200 9.04 -1.63 -9.20
N LYS A 201 8.96 -2.10 -7.95
CA LYS A 201 9.13 -1.26 -6.74
C LYS A 201 10.52 -0.62 -6.68
N ILE A 202 11.58 -1.38 -6.97
CA ILE A 202 12.97 -0.86 -6.99
C ILE A 202 13.15 0.20 -8.08
N LEU A 203 12.57 -0.01 -9.25
CA LEU A 203 12.64 0.90 -10.40
C LEU A 203 11.62 2.05 -10.31
N LYS A 204 10.72 2.03 -9.32
CA LYS A 204 9.60 2.98 -9.15
C LYS A 204 8.65 3.02 -10.36
N ILE A 205 8.43 1.86 -10.97
CA ILE A 205 7.43 1.70 -12.03
C ILE A 205 6.06 1.53 -11.37
N GLN A 206 5.09 2.33 -11.80
CA GLN A 206 3.73 2.26 -11.28
C GLN A 206 3.05 1.02 -11.85
N ILE A 207 2.65 0.10 -10.97
CA ILE A 207 1.85 -1.08 -11.28
C ILE A 207 0.68 -1.12 -10.32
N ASN A 208 -0.46 -1.63 -10.76
CA ASN A 208 -1.60 -1.89 -9.89
C ASN A 208 -1.72 -3.41 -9.64
N VAL A 209 -1.73 -3.79 -8.37
CA VAL A 209 -1.97 -5.17 -7.92
C VAL A 209 -3.16 -5.27 -6.97
N ASP A 210 -3.70 -4.13 -6.56
CA ASP A 210 -4.79 -4.05 -5.62
C ASP A 210 -6.10 -4.09 -6.39
N ILE A 211 -6.95 -5.07 -6.05
CA ILE A 211 -8.37 -4.97 -6.40
C ILE A 211 -8.89 -3.79 -5.60
N GLN A 212 -9.35 -2.74 -6.28
CA GLN A 212 -10.20 -1.75 -5.65
C GLN A 212 -11.46 -2.49 -5.19
N ASP A 213 -11.46 -2.86 -3.93
CA ASP A 213 -12.64 -3.35 -3.27
C ASP A 213 -13.61 -2.17 -3.31
N ILE A 214 -14.68 -2.23 -4.10
CA ILE A 214 -15.69 -1.16 -4.17
C ILE A 214 -16.25 -0.86 -2.76
N SER A 215 -16.10 -1.81 -1.83
CA SER A 215 -16.38 -1.67 -0.40
C SER A 215 -15.47 -0.66 0.34
N SER A 216 -14.26 -0.40 -0.15
CA SER A 216 -13.27 0.51 0.44
C SER A 216 -13.42 1.98 -0.02
N GLU A 217 -14.15 2.23 -1.12
CA GLU A 217 -14.54 3.57 -1.56
C GLU A 217 -15.90 4.03 -1.01
N LEU A 218 -16.65 3.14 -0.35
CA LEU A 218 -17.77 3.59 0.47
C LEU A 218 -17.21 4.34 1.69
N SER A 219 -17.47 5.64 1.76
CA SER A 219 -17.35 6.40 3.01
C SER A 219 -17.96 5.57 4.16
N ASN A 220 -17.35 5.62 5.35
CA ASN A 220 -17.83 4.90 6.54
C ASN A 220 -19.36 5.05 6.70
N ALA A 221 -19.86 6.28 6.50
CA ALA A 221 -21.28 6.61 6.47
C ALA A 221 -22.10 5.76 5.48
N LYS A 222 -21.60 5.52 4.26
CA LYS A 222 -22.31 4.73 3.25
C LYS A 222 -22.29 3.24 3.56
N ASN A 223 -21.22 2.74 4.17
CA ASN A 223 -21.16 1.35 4.64
C ASN A 223 -22.18 1.11 5.75
N ILE A 224 -22.23 2.03 6.74
CA ILE A 224 -23.23 2.04 7.80
C ILE A 224 -24.65 2.11 7.21
N GLU A 225 -24.88 2.95 6.20
CA GLU A 225 -26.18 3.05 5.53
C GLU A 225 -26.59 1.70 4.89
N LEU A 226 -25.69 1.06 4.12
CA LEU A 226 -25.98 -0.23 3.49
C LEU A 226 -26.23 -1.35 4.51
N LYS A 227 -25.41 -1.44 5.56
CA LYS A 227 -25.61 -2.41 6.66
C LYS A 227 -26.95 -2.15 7.37
N THR A 228 -27.29 -0.88 7.61
CA THR A 228 -28.58 -0.52 8.21
C THR A 228 -29.74 -0.95 7.31
N VAL A 229 -29.69 -0.67 6.01
CA VAL A 229 -30.72 -1.12 5.06
C VAL A 229 -30.85 -2.64 5.07
N ALA A 230 -29.73 -3.37 5.02
CA ALA A 230 -29.74 -4.83 5.05
C ALA A 230 -30.34 -5.39 6.35
N LEU A 231 -30.01 -4.81 7.51
CA LEU A 231 -30.57 -5.21 8.80
C LEU A 231 -32.09 -5.05 8.82
N PHE A 232 -32.60 -3.90 8.38
CA PHE A 232 -34.04 -3.62 8.36
C PHE A 232 -34.80 -4.49 7.36
N GLN A 233 -34.21 -4.78 6.19
CA GLN A 233 -34.77 -5.77 5.26
C GLN A 233 -34.86 -7.18 5.89
N ASN A 234 -33.89 -7.58 6.71
CA ASN A 234 -33.96 -8.84 7.44
C ASN A 234 -35.07 -8.82 8.50
N ILE A 235 -35.24 -7.70 9.20
CA ILE A 235 -36.36 -7.50 10.14
C ILE A 235 -37.71 -7.61 9.42
N ASP A 236 -37.83 -7.03 8.22
CA ASP A 236 -39.03 -7.10 7.40
C ASP A 236 -39.31 -8.53 6.90
N ALA A 237 -38.28 -9.26 6.50
CA ALA A 237 -38.38 -10.67 6.10
C ALA A 237 -38.83 -11.60 7.25
N LEU A 238 -38.62 -11.18 8.51
CA LEU A 238 -39.14 -11.86 9.70
C LEU A 238 -40.63 -11.52 9.97
N GLY A 239 -41.24 -10.63 9.20
CA GLY A 239 -42.66 -10.29 9.26
C GLY A 239 -42.98 -9.01 10.03
N ASN A 240 -41.98 -8.20 10.37
CA ASN A 240 -42.17 -6.91 11.03
C ASN A 240 -42.21 -5.76 10.00
N TYR A 241 -42.78 -4.61 10.36
CA TYR A 241 -42.66 -3.40 9.56
C TYR A 241 -41.54 -2.53 10.12
N SER A 242 -40.56 -2.18 9.29
CA SER A 242 -39.44 -1.36 9.71
C SER A 242 -39.00 -0.35 8.65
N HIS A 243 -38.28 0.71 9.07
CA HIS A 243 -37.71 1.68 8.14
C HIS A 243 -36.28 2.11 8.55
N PRO A 244 -35.25 2.00 7.69
CA PRO A 244 -33.85 2.30 8.03
C PRO A 244 -33.60 3.71 8.60
N LYS A 245 -34.37 4.71 8.14
CA LYS A 245 -34.28 6.10 8.63
C LYS A 245 -34.51 6.22 10.14
N TRP A 246 -35.32 5.35 10.73
CA TRP A 246 -35.58 5.38 12.17
C TRP A 246 -34.31 5.23 13.01
N PHE A 247 -33.29 4.57 12.47
CA PHE A 247 -31.97 4.46 13.08
C PHE A 247 -30.99 5.53 12.55
N MET A 248 -30.97 5.77 11.24
CA MET A 248 -30.00 6.70 10.62
C MET A 248 -30.18 8.15 11.08
N ASP A 249 -31.41 8.57 11.33
CA ASP A 249 -31.76 9.95 11.73
C ASP A 249 -31.55 10.22 13.24
N LEU A 250 -31.16 9.19 14.00
CA LEU A 250 -30.87 9.35 15.42
C LEU A 250 -29.61 10.17 15.63
N ASN A 251 -29.71 11.17 16.51
CA ASN A 251 -28.52 11.87 17.01
C ASN A 251 -27.78 11.03 18.05
N ARG A 252 -26.57 11.44 18.40
CA ARG A 252 -25.70 10.73 19.34
C ARG A 252 -26.38 10.42 20.68
N ASN A 253 -27.13 11.37 21.25
CA ASN A 253 -27.80 11.16 22.54
C ASN A 253 -28.90 10.10 22.44
N GLN A 254 -29.64 10.09 21.32
CA GLN A 254 -30.65 9.07 21.05
C GLN A 254 -30.03 7.70 20.81
N LEU A 255 -28.88 7.62 20.12
CA LEU A 255 -28.12 6.37 19.93
C LEU A 255 -27.65 5.80 21.27
N ILE A 256 -27.06 6.64 22.14
CA ILE A 256 -26.64 6.23 23.49
C ILE A 256 -27.86 5.80 24.33
N LYS A 257 -28.99 6.50 24.21
CA LYS A 257 -30.24 6.10 24.86
C LYS A 257 -30.71 4.75 24.33
N MET A 258 -30.71 4.53 23.02
CA MET A 258 -31.11 3.27 22.40
C MET A 258 -30.29 2.11 22.93
N PHE A 259 -28.97 2.28 23.01
CA PHE A 259 -28.07 1.29 23.57
C PHE A 259 -28.41 0.94 25.03
N ARG A 260 -28.74 1.95 25.86
CA ARG A 260 -29.21 1.74 27.24
C ARG A 260 -30.53 0.99 27.28
N GLU A 261 -31.50 1.37 26.46
CA GLU A 261 -32.80 0.68 26.41
C GLU A 261 -32.62 -0.79 25.97
N ILE A 262 -31.75 -1.10 25.01
CA ILE A 262 -31.47 -2.48 24.61
C ILE A 262 -30.89 -3.30 25.76
N ILE A 263 -29.92 -2.74 26.49
CA ILE A 263 -29.35 -3.41 27.67
C ILE A 263 -30.43 -3.65 28.72
N ASP A 264 -31.27 -2.65 28.98
CA ASP A 264 -32.30 -2.70 29.99
C ASP A 264 -33.41 -3.72 29.64
N ILE A 265 -33.86 -3.74 28.38
CA ILE A 265 -34.80 -4.73 27.86
C ILE A 265 -34.20 -6.13 27.97
N TRP A 266 -32.96 -6.32 27.49
CA TRP A 266 -32.31 -7.63 27.47
C TRP A 266 -32.03 -8.18 28.88
N SER A 267 -31.69 -7.30 29.81
CA SER A 267 -31.24 -7.69 31.15
C SER A 267 -32.39 -7.77 32.15
N TYR A 268 -33.39 -6.89 32.02
CA TYR A 268 -34.42 -6.68 33.04
C TYR A 268 -35.84 -6.79 32.47
N ARG A 269 -36.27 -5.89 31.56
CA ARG A 269 -37.71 -5.76 31.21
C ARG A 269 -38.30 -6.97 30.50
N ALA A 270 -37.52 -7.67 29.68
CA ALA A 270 -38.03 -8.82 28.92
C ALA A 270 -38.12 -10.12 29.75
N HIS A 271 -37.65 -10.14 31.01
CA HIS A 271 -37.65 -11.31 31.91
C HIS A 271 -37.14 -12.61 31.26
N LEU A 272 -36.16 -12.50 30.36
CA LEU A 272 -35.66 -13.62 29.58
C LEU A 272 -34.89 -14.62 30.45
N THR A 273 -35.26 -15.90 30.37
CA THR A 273 -34.45 -16.97 30.95
C THR A 273 -33.11 -17.08 30.23
N ASN A 274 -32.10 -17.63 30.92
CA ASN A 274 -30.78 -17.84 30.32
C ASN A 274 -30.82 -18.75 29.09
N GLU A 275 -31.81 -19.64 29.00
CA GLU A 275 -32.03 -20.49 27.83
C GLU A 275 -32.53 -19.68 26.64
N ILE A 276 -33.57 -18.86 26.81
CA ILE A 276 -34.09 -17.99 25.75
C ILE A 276 -33.00 -17.02 25.26
N LYS A 277 -32.21 -16.45 26.18
CA LYS A 277 -31.07 -15.59 25.80
C LYS A 277 -30.08 -16.32 24.89
N ARG A 278 -29.74 -17.58 25.18
CA ARG A 278 -28.84 -18.40 24.35
C ARG A 278 -29.45 -18.78 23.01
N ASN A 279 -30.77 -18.98 22.96
CA ASN A 279 -31.46 -19.28 21.71
C ASN A 279 -31.45 -18.07 20.77
N ILE A 280 -31.64 -16.86 21.32
CA ILE A 280 -31.60 -15.61 20.55
C ILE A 280 -30.15 -15.22 20.18
N CYS A 281 -29.19 -15.37 21.10
CA CYS A 281 -27.79 -14.99 20.87
C CYS A 281 -26.80 -16.09 21.32
N PRO A 282 -26.62 -17.17 20.55
CA PRO A 282 -25.70 -18.25 20.89
C PRO A 282 -24.23 -17.80 20.88
N PRO A 283 -23.33 -18.51 21.59
CA PRO A 283 -23.57 -19.65 22.47
C PRO A 283 -23.87 -19.25 23.94
N ILE A 284 -23.52 -18.02 24.34
CA ILE A 284 -23.55 -17.58 25.75
C ILE A 284 -24.83 -16.81 26.11
N GLY A 285 -25.56 -16.27 25.12
CA GLY A 285 -26.75 -15.44 25.35
C GLY A 285 -26.44 -13.98 25.67
N ASN A 286 -25.28 -13.48 25.24
CA ASN A 286 -24.87 -12.11 25.45
C ASN A 286 -24.56 -11.42 24.09
N PRO A 287 -25.40 -10.48 23.64
CA PRO A 287 -25.17 -9.74 22.39
C PRO A 287 -24.08 -8.65 22.56
N PHE A 288 -23.76 -8.27 23.81
CA PHE A 288 -22.82 -7.21 24.11
C PHE A 288 -21.37 -7.72 24.16
N PRO A 289 -20.39 -6.96 23.63
CA PRO A 289 -18.97 -7.31 23.74
C PRO A 289 -18.54 -7.48 25.22
N ARG A 290 -17.63 -8.43 25.50
CA ARG A 290 -17.13 -8.72 26.87
C ARG A 290 -16.60 -7.49 27.61
N ILE A 291 -16.15 -6.49 26.87
CA ILE A 291 -15.80 -5.17 27.39
C ILE A 291 -16.89 -4.23 26.85
N VAL A 292 -17.94 -4.03 27.65
CA VAL A 292 -18.86 -2.92 27.41
C VAL A 292 -18.09 -1.66 27.80
N ASN A 293 -17.29 -1.12 26.87
CA ASN A 293 -16.66 0.18 27.07
C ASN A 293 -17.73 1.26 26.88
N PHE A 294 -18.68 1.32 27.82
CA PHE A 294 -19.60 2.44 27.99
C PHE A 294 -18.83 3.77 28.02
N HIS A 295 -17.61 3.73 28.58
CA HIS A 295 -16.68 4.84 28.56
C HIS A 295 -16.30 5.27 27.14
N ASN A 296 -15.93 4.35 26.25
CA ASN A 296 -15.58 4.68 24.87
C ASN A 296 -16.77 5.22 24.08
N LEU A 297 -17.97 4.64 24.25
CA LEU A 297 -19.19 5.17 23.65
C LEU A 297 -19.53 6.60 24.14
N GLN A 298 -19.15 6.92 25.38
CA GLN A 298 -19.35 8.25 25.95
C GLN A 298 -18.28 9.26 25.56
N THR A 299 -17.06 8.82 25.23
CA THR A 299 -15.93 9.69 24.84
C THR A 299 -15.75 9.83 23.33
N THR A 300 -16.23 8.88 22.52
CA THR A 300 -16.18 9.00 21.06
C THR A 300 -17.05 10.15 20.58
N GLU A 301 -16.44 11.09 19.85
CA GLU A 301 -17.11 12.26 19.26
C GLU A 301 -17.71 11.95 17.88
N ASP A 302 -17.17 10.96 17.16
CA ASP A 302 -17.67 10.56 15.85
C ASP A 302 -19.02 9.81 15.96
N LEU A 303 -20.01 10.29 15.22
CA LEU A 303 -21.35 9.73 15.18
C LEU A 303 -21.38 8.39 14.43
N ASP A 304 -20.55 8.23 13.41
CA ASP A 304 -20.52 7.03 12.58
C ASP A 304 -19.93 5.83 13.35
N ASP A 305 -18.89 6.07 14.15
CA ASP A 305 -18.33 5.05 15.06
C ASP A 305 -19.37 4.57 16.10
N VAL A 306 -20.17 5.50 16.63
CA VAL A 306 -21.25 5.18 17.58
C VAL A 306 -22.35 4.37 16.90
N ARG A 307 -22.72 4.73 15.66
CA ARG A 307 -23.68 3.98 14.86
C ARG A 307 -23.17 2.57 14.57
N GLU A 308 -21.93 2.43 14.11
CA GLU A 308 -21.35 1.13 13.78
C GLU A 308 -21.31 0.21 15.01
N TYR A 309 -20.90 0.73 16.18
CA TYR A 309 -20.89 -0.04 17.41
C TYR A 309 -22.28 -0.59 17.77
N ILE A 310 -23.30 0.27 17.73
CA ILE A 310 -24.67 -0.12 18.06
C ILE A 310 -25.22 -1.08 17.01
N LEU A 311 -24.99 -0.80 15.72
CA LEU A 311 -25.46 -1.60 14.60
C LEU A 311 -24.97 -3.05 14.70
N ASN A 312 -23.70 -3.26 15.07
CA ASN A 312 -23.13 -4.60 15.30
C ASN A 312 -23.87 -5.39 16.40
N ILE A 313 -24.41 -4.70 17.40
CA ILE A 313 -25.21 -5.33 18.47
C ILE A 313 -26.61 -5.68 17.94
N LEU A 314 -27.23 -4.78 17.15
CA LEU A 314 -28.54 -5.03 16.54
C LEU A 314 -28.49 -6.22 15.58
N GLU A 315 -27.47 -6.28 14.73
CA GLU A 315 -27.24 -7.41 13.81
C GLU A 315 -27.11 -8.72 14.57
N LYS A 316 -26.34 -8.73 15.67
CA LYS A 316 -26.22 -9.92 16.52
C LYS A 316 -27.57 -10.38 17.07
N LEU A 317 -28.39 -9.46 17.57
CA LEU A 317 -29.71 -9.77 18.11
C LEU A 317 -30.66 -10.35 17.06
N VAL A 318 -30.65 -9.79 15.84
CA VAL A 318 -31.60 -10.18 14.78
C VAL A 318 -31.15 -11.44 14.03
N LEU A 319 -29.84 -11.60 13.79
CA LEU A 319 -29.33 -12.60 12.84
C LEU A 319 -28.84 -13.89 13.51
N SER A 320 -28.43 -13.85 14.78
CA SER A 320 -27.74 -14.96 15.44
C SER A 320 -28.66 -16.05 15.99
N GLY A 321 -29.98 -15.85 16.01
CA GLY A 321 -30.93 -16.79 16.59
C GLY A 321 -30.84 -18.19 15.97
N ILE A 322 -30.99 -19.22 16.81
CA ILE A 322 -30.88 -20.63 16.39
C ILE A 322 -31.98 -21.07 15.42
N ASP A 323 -33.16 -20.45 15.50
CA ASP A 323 -34.33 -20.70 14.69
C ASP A 323 -35.03 -19.38 14.31
N LYS A 324 -36.08 -19.47 13.49
CA LYS A 324 -36.81 -18.29 13.02
C LYS A 324 -37.49 -17.54 14.18
N ASP A 325 -38.06 -18.25 15.14
CA ASP A 325 -38.77 -17.64 16.27
C ASP A 325 -37.83 -16.86 17.19
N SER A 326 -36.63 -17.38 17.45
CA SER A 326 -35.59 -16.67 18.20
C SER A 326 -35.11 -15.42 17.47
N LYS A 327 -34.99 -15.46 16.14
CA LYS A 327 -34.67 -14.28 15.33
C LYS A 327 -35.79 -13.25 15.36
N CYS A 328 -37.05 -13.68 15.29
CA CYS A 328 -38.21 -12.81 15.45
C CYS A 328 -38.21 -12.11 16.82
N LEU A 329 -37.94 -12.84 17.91
CA LEU A 329 -37.81 -12.25 19.24
C LEU A 329 -36.69 -11.21 19.31
N GLY A 330 -35.53 -11.51 18.73
CA GLY A 330 -34.43 -10.56 18.61
C GLY A 330 -34.82 -9.27 17.87
N ALA A 331 -35.52 -9.41 16.74
CA ALA A 331 -36.06 -8.28 15.99
C ALA A 331 -37.09 -7.46 16.78
N TYR A 332 -37.97 -8.10 17.55
CA TYR A 332 -38.92 -7.42 18.42
C TYR A 332 -38.24 -6.55 19.48
N TYR A 333 -37.17 -7.03 20.12
CA TYR A 333 -36.44 -6.23 21.11
C TYR A 333 -35.70 -5.05 20.49
N VAL A 334 -35.13 -5.23 19.29
CA VAL A 334 -34.48 -4.14 18.54
C VAL A 334 -35.48 -3.06 18.16
N LEU A 335 -36.62 -3.45 17.56
CA LEU A 335 -37.69 -2.50 17.21
C LEU A 335 -38.27 -1.84 18.46
N GLY A 336 -38.41 -2.60 19.55
CA GLY A 336 -38.91 -2.09 20.81
C GLY A 336 -38.04 -0.98 21.37
N ALA A 337 -36.72 -1.20 21.46
CA ALA A 337 -35.79 -0.15 21.87
C ALA A 337 -35.82 1.06 20.93
N LEU A 338 -36.00 0.83 19.62
CA LEU A 338 -36.07 1.89 18.62
C LEU A 338 -37.30 2.79 18.82
N THR A 339 -38.46 2.22 19.18
CA THR A 339 -39.67 3.00 19.49
C THR A 339 -39.49 3.93 20.71
N LEU A 340 -38.57 3.63 21.63
CA LEU A 340 -38.32 4.47 22.82
C LEU A 340 -37.42 5.70 22.53
N VAL A 341 -36.83 5.76 21.33
CA VAL A 341 -35.88 6.81 20.93
C VAL A 341 -36.24 7.54 19.63
N SER A 342 -37.00 6.89 18.74
CA SER A 342 -37.49 7.44 17.48
C SER A 342 -39.00 7.65 17.53
N THR A 343 -39.43 8.90 17.37
CA THR A 343 -40.86 9.27 17.34
C THR A 343 -41.57 8.66 16.14
N GLU A 344 -40.91 8.58 14.99
CA GLU A 344 -41.46 7.96 13.79
C GLU A 344 -41.68 6.46 13.98
N ALA A 345 -40.72 5.76 14.59
CA ALA A 345 -40.87 4.35 14.93
C ALA A 345 -42.01 4.12 15.94
N ALA A 346 -42.13 4.97 16.95
CA ALA A 346 -43.19 4.87 17.96
C ALA A 346 -44.59 5.07 17.35
N ASN A 347 -44.74 5.99 16.41
CA ASN A 347 -46.00 6.22 15.71
C ASN A 347 -46.33 5.08 14.75
N ALA A 348 -45.33 4.45 14.13
CA ALA A 348 -45.51 3.32 13.23
C ALA A 348 -45.82 2.01 13.97
N LEU A 349 -45.29 1.84 15.20
CA LEU A 349 -45.49 0.65 16.04
C LEU A 349 -45.98 1.02 17.46
N PRO A 350 -47.20 1.60 17.62
CA PRO A 350 -47.66 2.11 18.91
C PRO A 350 -47.83 1.02 19.98
N TRP A 351 -48.24 -0.18 19.58
CA TRP A 351 -48.40 -1.31 20.50
C TRP A 351 -47.08 -1.73 21.14
N LEU A 352 -45.98 -1.66 20.38
CA LEU A 352 -44.66 -2.06 20.85
C LEU A 352 -44.07 -1.00 21.79
N TYR A 353 -44.30 0.27 21.44
CA TYR A 353 -43.97 1.39 22.33
C TYR A 353 -44.70 1.28 23.67
N GLN A 354 -46.02 1.05 23.64
CA GLN A 354 -46.83 0.89 24.85
C GLN A 354 -46.36 -0.30 25.68
N ALA A 355 -46.09 -1.44 25.03
CA ALA A 355 -45.63 -2.64 25.72
C ALA A 355 -44.33 -2.42 26.50
N LEU A 356 -43.44 -1.52 26.08
CA LEU A 356 -42.14 -1.30 26.74
C LEU A 356 -42.08 -0.05 27.61
N THR A 357 -43.08 0.83 27.49
CA THR A 357 -43.20 2.06 28.31
C THR A 357 -43.90 1.79 29.64
N TYR A 358 -44.79 0.79 29.69
CA TYR A 358 -45.60 0.47 30.87
C TYR A 358 -45.15 -0.79 31.64
N ILE A 359 -43.89 -1.22 31.47
CA ILE A 359 -43.28 -2.34 32.20
C ILE A 359 -42.27 -1.82 33.22
#